data_AF-A0A7W9APD9-F1
#
_entry.id   AF-A0A7W9APD9-F1
#
_cell.length_a   1.000
_cell.length_b   1.000
_cell.length_c   1.000
_cell.angle_alpha   90.00
_cell.angle_beta   90.00
_cell.angle_gamma   90.00
#
_symmetry.space_group_name_H-M   'P 1'
#
loop_
_entity.id
_entity.type
_entity.pdbx_description
1 polymer ?
#
loop_
_entity_poly.entity_id
_entity_poly.type
_entity_poly.pdbx_seq_one_letter_code
_entity_poly.pdbx_strand_id
1 'polypeptide(L)'
;MTDLPGAPRAYVLKAGEGRCTLVAGQMIHTLAGTHETAGGFGAVVCQAPLDRGPIPLHYHEREHDTWFCTRGRLQVWCGDQSRILHPGDFAYVRPGDVHSYQSVAPRTQFFGIVAPGGWEEFFVDAGEVWGMTALPPADHPYDFSRMGPAMGKFGIMRVEGEYVASTEMGTGDRALPGAHASYFLDAGYGRRSVLGGHLSTAVLTADESDAMVDMRVIEGGRGAAMPPVSHRDTHVFAYVLGGAVEWTIDGETHLLTEGDAVNVPAGTPYATRIVSGTARWLLCSANGNGAALWDEGGTPTDRCSHPVEPAGTPLMVPSGIDAAID
;
A
#
# COMPACT_ATOMS: atom_id res chain seq x y z
N MET A 1 -20.29 8.63 -3.39
CA MET A 1 -19.57 7.39 -3.04
C MET A 1 -19.45 6.60 -4.32
N THR A 2 -18.24 6.23 -4.72
CA THR A 2 -18.01 5.49 -5.97
C THR A 2 -17.98 4.02 -5.62
N ASP A 3 -18.95 3.26 -6.12
CA ASP A 3 -18.97 1.81 -5.91
C ASP A 3 -17.84 1.15 -6.69
N LEU A 4 -17.19 0.18 -6.04
CA LEU A 4 -16.17 -0.63 -6.69
C LEU A 4 -16.82 -1.64 -7.66
N PRO A 5 -16.07 -2.10 -8.68
CA PRO A 5 -16.57 -3.03 -9.69
C PRO A 5 -17.26 -4.32 -9.26
N GLY A 6 -16.88 -4.89 -8.11
CA GLY A 6 -17.29 -6.23 -7.68
C GLY A 6 -16.69 -7.36 -8.52
N ALA A 7 -15.63 -7.09 -9.29
CA ALA A 7 -14.97 -8.06 -10.18
C ALA A 7 -13.53 -7.62 -10.51
N PRO A 8 -12.63 -8.56 -10.89
CA PRO A 8 -11.25 -8.24 -11.25
C PRO A 8 -11.21 -7.60 -12.63
N ARG A 9 -11.47 -6.28 -12.69
CA ARG A 9 -11.37 -5.46 -13.91
C ARG A 9 -10.43 -4.28 -13.70
N ALA A 10 -9.90 -3.77 -14.81
CA ALA A 10 -9.13 -2.54 -14.77
C ALA A 10 -10.03 -1.34 -14.46
N TYR A 11 -9.56 -0.43 -13.60
CA TYR A 11 -10.22 0.85 -13.35
C TYR A 11 -9.26 1.85 -12.71
N VAL A 12 -9.64 3.12 -12.81
CA VAL A 12 -9.01 4.25 -12.12
C VAL A 12 -9.97 4.80 -11.08
N LEU A 13 -9.44 5.17 -9.92
CA LEU A 13 -10.14 5.98 -8.91
C LEU A 13 -9.43 7.32 -8.76
N LYS A 14 -10.21 8.39 -8.68
CA LYS A 14 -9.74 9.71 -8.29
C LYS A 14 -9.60 9.83 -6.78
N ALA A 15 -8.72 10.74 -6.34
CA ALA A 15 -8.52 11.02 -4.93
C ALA A 15 -9.85 11.24 -4.18
N GLY A 16 -10.07 10.46 -3.12
CA GLY A 16 -11.30 10.49 -2.31
C GLY A 16 -12.45 9.62 -2.82
N GLU A 17 -12.31 8.97 -3.97
CA GLU A 17 -13.24 7.91 -4.41
C GLU A 17 -13.00 6.58 -3.65
N GLY A 18 -13.78 5.56 -4.01
CA GLY A 18 -13.85 4.30 -3.29
C GLY A 18 -14.97 4.26 -2.24
N ARG A 19 -15.18 3.09 -1.66
CA ARG A 19 -16.15 2.89 -0.58
C ARG A 19 -15.56 3.47 0.71
N CYS A 20 -16.24 4.44 1.32
CA CYS A 20 -15.78 5.07 2.56
C CYS A 20 -16.62 4.61 3.75
N THR A 21 -15.95 4.06 4.76
CA THR A 21 -16.56 3.63 6.02
C THR A 21 -15.89 4.33 7.19
N LEU A 22 -16.68 4.82 8.13
CA LEU A 22 -16.17 5.35 9.39
C LEU A 22 -16.13 4.22 10.42
N VAL A 23 -14.93 3.93 10.93
CA VAL A 23 -14.69 2.89 11.94
C VAL A 23 -13.89 3.51 13.08
N ALA A 24 -14.45 3.50 14.29
CA ALA A 24 -13.78 4.06 15.48
C ALA A 24 -13.20 5.48 15.28
N GLY A 25 -13.89 6.34 14.52
CA GLY A 25 -13.45 7.71 14.23
C GLY A 25 -12.45 7.87 13.08
N GLN A 26 -12.13 6.78 12.39
CA GLN A 26 -11.21 6.75 11.25
C GLN A 26 -12.01 6.57 9.95
N MET A 27 -11.74 7.39 8.94
CA MET A 27 -12.30 7.24 7.60
C MET A 27 -11.45 6.26 6.82
N ILE A 28 -12.02 5.13 6.45
CA ILE A 28 -11.36 4.09 5.66
C ILE A 28 -11.95 4.10 4.25
N HIS A 29 -11.14 4.49 3.27
CA HIS A 29 -11.45 4.35 1.86
C HIS A 29 -10.93 3.00 1.36
N THR A 30 -11.83 2.08 1.07
CA THR A 30 -11.49 0.84 0.37
C THR A 30 -11.39 1.14 -1.13
N LEU A 31 -10.19 0.96 -1.68
CA LEU A 31 -9.86 1.26 -3.07
C LEU A 31 -9.94 0.02 -3.98
N ALA A 32 -9.66 -1.15 -3.42
CA ALA A 32 -9.84 -2.46 -4.03
C ALA A 32 -10.02 -3.50 -2.91
N GLY A 33 -10.93 -4.44 -3.07
CA GLY A 33 -11.12 -5.55 -2.12
C GLY A 33 -10.90 -6.91 -2.78
N THR A 34 -11.33 -7.97 -2.08
CA THR A 34 -11.21 -9.35 -2.55
C THR A 34 -11.77 -9.59 -3.94
N HIS A 35 -12.81 -8.87 -4.34
CA HIS A 35 -13.43 -9.03 -5.64
C HIS A 35 -12.62 -8.36 -6.75
N GLU A 36 -12.09 -7.16 -6.49
CA GLU A 36 -11.30 -6.38 -7.44
C GLU A 36 -9.90 -6.94 -7.65
N THR A 37 -9.33 -7.60 -6.63
CA THR A 37 -7.97 -8.17 -6.65
C THR A 37 -7.93 -9.69 -6.82
N ALA A 38 -9.07 -10.31 -7.12
CA ALA A 38 -9.22 -11.78 -7.22
C ALA A 38 -8.70 -12.52 -5.97
N GLY A 39 -8.90 -11.93 -4.78
CA GLY A 39 -8.48 -12.49 -3.49
C GLY A 39 -7.04 -12.17 -3.09
N GLY A 40 -6.28 -11.43 -3.91
CA GLY A 40 -4.89 -11.08 -3.62
C GLY A 40 -4.74 -10.25 -2.35
N PHE A 41 -5.45 -9.13 -2.26
CA PHE A 41 -5.40 -8.23 -1.10
C PHE A 41 -6.56 -7.23 -1.07
N GLY A 42 -6.83 -6.65 0.10
CA GLY A 42 -7.58 -5.41 0.26
C GLY A 42 -6.63 -4.21 0.31
N ALA A 43 -6.85 -3.19 -0.52
CA ALA A 43 -6.10 -1.94 -0.53
C ALA A 43 -6.94 -0.79 0.02
N VAL A 44 -6.43 -0.12 1.05
CA VAL A 44 -7.16 0.93 1.76
C VAL A 44 -6.32 2.20 1.96
N VAL A 45 -7.01 3.32 2.04
CA VAL A 45 -6.46 4.56 2.59
C VAL A 45 -7.22 4.90 3.86
N CYS A 46 -6.51 4.97 4.98
CA CYS A 46 -7.05 5.45 6.23
C CYS A 46 -6.74 6.93 6.40
N GLN A 47 -7.73 7.71 6.81
CA GLN A 47 -7.59 9.10 7.23
C GLN A 47 -8.21 9.25 8.61
N ALA A 48 -7.46 9.85 9.53
CA ALA A 48 -7.93 10.02 10.90
C ALA A 48 -7.55 11.39 11.47
N PRO A 49 -8.36 11.94 12.39
CA PRO A 49 -7.91 12.96 13.32
C PRO A 49 -6.94 12.34 14.36
N LEU A 50 -6.75 13.00 15.49
CA LEU A 50 -6.10 12.38 16.63
C LEU A 50 -7.00 11.27 17.19
N ASP A 51 -6.50 10.03 17.24
CA ASP A 51 -7.25 8.93 17.83
C ASP A 51 -7.36 9.11 19.34
N ARG A 52 -8.51 8.70 19.92
CA ARG A 52 -8.76 8.74 21.37
C ARG A 52 -7.88 7.77 22.17
N GLY A 53 -7.27 6.81 21.48
CA GLY A 53 -6.38 5.80 22.01
C GLY A 53 -5.96 4.86 20.88
N PRO A 54 -4.98 3.96 21.13
CA PRO A 54 -4.60 2.97 20.15
C PRO A 54 -5.75 2.00 19.89
N ILE A 55 -5.80 1.45 18.67
CA ILE A 55 -6.62 0.25 18.48
C ILE A 55 -6.10 -0.86 19.40
N PRO A 56 -6.96 -1.73 19.95
CA PRO A 56 -6.53 -2.76 20.89
C PRO A 56 -5.41 -3.62 20.32
N LEU A 57 -4.46 -4.07 21.15
CA LEU A 57 -3.49 -5.08 20.74
C LEU A 57 -4.24 -6.34 20.25
N HIS A 58 -3.81 -6.85 19.10
CA HIS A 58 -4.39 -8.02 18.48
C HIS A 58 -3.40 -8.65 17.50
N TYR A 59 -3.76 -9.81 16.97
CA TYR A 59 -3.10 -10.41 15.81
C TYR A 59 -4.15 -11.01 14.88
N HIS A 60 -3.70 -11.31 13.67
CA HIS A 60 -4.44 -12.09 12.68
C HIS A 60 -3.70 -13.40 12.43
N GLU A 61 -4.42 -14.50 12.23
CA GLU A 61 -3.80 -15.81 12.01
C GLU A 61 -3.27 -15.97 10.58
N ARG A 62 -3.78 -15.18 9.64
CA ARG A 62 -3.53 -15.35 8.19
C ARG A 62 -3.08 -14.08 7.50
N GLU A 63 -3.51 -12.92 8.02
CA GLU A 63 -3.36 -11.66 7.32
C GLU A 63 -1.99 -11.02 7.53
N HIS A 64 -1.45 -10.52 6.42
CA HIS A 64 -0.27 -9.68 6.31
C HIS A 64 -0.72 -8.23 6.30
N ASP A 65 -0.33 -7.45 7.30
CA ASP A 65 -0.72 -6.05 7.43
C ASP A 65 0.42 -5.11 7.12
N THR A 66 0.08 -4.00 6.46
CA THR A 66 1.03 -2.97 6.09
C THR A 66 0.52 -1.58 6.38
N TRP A 67 1.44 -0.69 6.77
CA TRP A 67 1.18 0.73 6.93
C TRP A 67 2.27 1.52 6.22
N PHE A 68 1.88 2.30 5.22
CA PHE A 68 2.73 3.29 4.58
C PHE A 68 2.20 4.68 4.93
N CYS A 69 2.89 5.40 5.80
CA CYS A 69 2.44 6.72 6.23
C CYS A 69 2.60 7.70 5.05
N THR A 70 1.52 8.37 4.65
CA THR A 70 1.54 9.36 3.55
C THR A 70 1.43 10.78 4.08
N ARG A 71 0.87 10.96 5.28
CA ARG A 71 0.71 12.26 5.94
C ARG A 71 0.60 12.12 7.45
N GLY A 72 1.11 13.11 8.18
CA GLY A 72 0.91 13.20 9.62
C GLY A 72 1.88 12.29 10.37
N ARG A 73 1.39 11.62 11.42
CA ARG A 73 2.20 10.72 12.25
C ARG A 73 1.34 9.55 12.72
N LEU A 74 1.81 8.34 12.43
CA LEU A 74 1.15 7.10 12.83
C LEU A 74 2.08 6.36 13.79
N GLN A 75 1.66 6.11 15.02
CA GLN A 75 2.39 5.23 15.91
C GLN A 75 1.95 3.80 15.65
N VAL A 76 2.90 2.89 15.46
CA VAL A 76 2.64 1.46 15.26
C VAL A 76 3.41 0.68 16.32
N TRP A 77 2.78 -0.37 16.85
CA TRP A 77 3.37 -1.35 17.76
C TRP A 77 3.43 -2.70 17.05
N CYS A 78 4.53 -3.42 17.22
CA CYS A 78 4.69 -4.80 16.76
C CYS A 78 5.60 -5.53 17.74
N GLY A 79 5.09 -6.56 18.40
CA GLY A 79 5.82 -7.29 19.43
C GLY A 79 6.28 -6.39 20.57
N ASP A 80 7.60 -6.36 20.80
CA ASP A 80 8.26 -5.56 21.83
C ASP A 80 8.76 -4.18 21.33
N GLN A 81 8.36 -3.78 20.12
CA GLN A 81 8.79 -2.55 19.49
C GLN A 81 7.62 -1.61 19.17
N SER A 82 7.92 -0.31 19.16
CA SER A 82 7.02 0.71 18.63
C SER A 82 7.81 1.82 17.93
N ARG A 83 7.25 2.31 16.81
CA ARG A 83 7.77 3.45 16.04
C ARG A 83 6.70 4.48 15.78
N ILE A 84 7.10 5.75 15.69
CA ILE A 84 6.29 6.82 15.09
C ILE A 84 6.70 6.94 13.63
N LEU A 85 5.80 6.58 12.72
CA LEU A 85 5.98 6.66 11.27
C LEU A 85 5.64 8.06 10.77
N HIS A 86 6.58 8.66 10.03
CA HIS A 86 6.44 9.89 9.26
C HIS A 86 6.13 9.60 7.79
N PRO A 87 5.75 10.61 6.99
CA PRO A 87 5.48 10.41 5.57
C PRO A 87 6.65 9.74 4.84
N GLY A 88 6.39 8.57 4.26
CA GLY A 88 7.36 7.74 3.56
C GLY A 88 7.82 6.52 4.36
N ASP A 89 7.62 6.49 5.68
CA ASP A 89 7.95 5.34 6.52
C ASP A 89 6.94 4.22 6.35
N PHE A 90 7.41 3.00 6.57
CA PHE A 90 6.66 1.78 6.38
C PHE A 90 6.74 0.86 7.60
N ALA A 91 5.66 0.15 7.89
CA ALA A 91 5.64 -0.98 8.80
C ALA A 91 4.96 -2.17 8.13
N TYR A 92 5.50 -3.36 8.38
CA TYR A 92 4.92 -4.63 7.98
C TYR A 92 4.80 -5.53 9.20
N VAL A 93 3.63 -6.16 9.33
CA VAL A 93 3.36 -7.16 10.34
C VAL A 93 2.92 -8.44 9.66
N ARG A 94 3.61 -9.54 9.98
CA ARG A 94 3.28 -10.86 9.46
C ARG A 94 2.17 -11.55 10.29
N PRO A 95 1.54 -12.60 9.75
CA PRO A 95 0.54 -13.38 10.49
C PRO A 95 1.07 -13.89 11.84
N GLY A 96 0.25 -13.77 12.87
CA GLY A 96 0.50 -14.22 14.24
C GLY A 96 1.26 -13.22 15.12
N ASP A 97 1.88 -12.18 14.56
CA ASP A 97 2.58 -11.17 15.36
C ASP A 97 1.58 -10.14 15.94
N VAL A 98 1.69 -9.92 17.25
CA VAL A 98 0.81 -8.99 17.97
C VAL A 98 1.18 -7.56 17.62
N HIS A 99 0.18 -6.78 17.24
CA HIS A 99 0.36 -5.40 16.80
C HIS A 99 -0.81 -4.50 17.18
N SER A 100 -0.60 -3.19 16.98
CA SER A 100 -1.57 -2.12 17.16
C SER A 100 -1.09 -0.87 16.41
N TYR A 101 -1.97 0.11 16.21
CA TYR A 101 -1.59 1.44 15.75
C TYR A 101 -2.45 2.54 16.37
N GLN A 102 -1.97 3.78 16.26
CA GLN A 102 -2.66 4.99 16.68
C GLN A 102 -2.25 6.18 15.80
N SER A 103 -3.21 6.93 15.29
CA SER A 103 -3.00 8.24 14.68
C SER A 103 -2.69 9.28 15.76
N VAL A 104 -1.46 9.79 15.77
CA VAL A 104 -0.93 10.68 16.81
C VAL A 104 -0.70 12.13 16.31
N ALA A 105 -1.25 12.47 15.14
CA ALA A 105 -1.29 13.84 14.61
C ALA A 105 -2.72 14.26 14.23
N PRO A 106 -3.04 15.58 14.21
CA PRO A 106 -4.39 16.08 13.91
C PRO A 106 -4.94 15.70 12.53
N ARG A 107 -4.07 15.32 11.60
CA ARG A 107 -4.41 14.82 10.26
C ARG A 107 -3.40 13.76 9.86
N THR A 108 -3.73 12.50 10.16
CA THR A 108 -2.92 11.35 9.79
C THR A 108 -3.55 10.68 8.58
N GLN A 109 -2.73 10.27 7.62
CA GLN A 109 -3.13 9.42 6.50
C GLN A 109 -2.07 8.35 6.28
N PHE A 110 -2.53 7.13 6.03
CA PHE A 110 -1.67 6.05 5.57
C PHE A 110 -2.39 5.23 4.51
N PHE A 111 -1.60 4.67 3.59
CA PHE A 111 -2.02 3.60 2.70
C PHE A 111 -1.70 2.26 3.37
N GLY A 112 -2.61 1.30 3.27
CA GLY A 112 -2.41 -0.03 3.82
C GLY A 112 -2.94 -1.10 2.88
N ILE A 113 -2.27 -2.24 2.91
CA ILE A 113 -2.72 -3.50 2.35
C ILE A 113 -2.92 -4.50 3.48
N VAL A 114 -4.02 -5.23 3.39
CA VAL A 114 -4.25 -6.48 4.11
C VAL A 114 -4.30 -7.63 3.09
N ALA A 115 -3.47 -8.66 3.26
CA ALA A 115 -3.41 -9.80 2.35
C ALA A 115 -3.51 -11.13 3.12
N PRO A 116 -4.27 -12.13 2.68
CA PRO A 116 -5.08 -12.15 1.46
C PRO A 116 -6.30 -11.22 1.53
N GLY A 117 -6.91 -10.96 0.37
CA GLY A 117 -8.12 -10.13 0.30
C GLY A 117 -9.31 -10.75 1.04
N GLY A 118 -10.23 -9.89 1.46
CA GLY A 118 -11.48 -10.22 2.13
C GLY A 118 -11.53 -9.74 3.57
N TRP A 119 -10.38 -9.49 4.20
CA TRP A 119 -10.33 -8.94 5.54
C TRP A 119 -10.81 -7.50 5.59
N GLU A 120 -10.58 -6.71 4.54
CA GLU A 120 -11.02 -5.31 4.44
C GLU A 120 -12.54 -5.13 4.59
N GLU A 121 -13.35 -6.16 4.34
CA GLU A 121 -14.79 -6.14 4.59
C GLU A 121 -15.12 -6.03 6.09
N PHE A 122 -14.14 -6.23 6.99
CA PHE A 122 -14.23 -5.86 8.40
C PHE A 122 -14.66 -4.41 8.57
N PHE A 123 -14.11 -3.48 7.78
CA PHE A 123 -14.45 -2.06 7.92
C PHE A 123 -15.92 -1.78 7.58
N VAL A 124 -16.48 -2.52 6.63
CA VAL A 124 -17.89 -2.44 6.23
C VAL A 124 -18.79 -3.02 7.31
N ASP A 125 -18.37 -4.13 7.91
CA ASP A 125 -19.14 -4.83 8.93
C ASP A 125 -19.08 -4.17 10.30
N ALA A 126 -17.97 -3.53 10.65
CA ALA A 126 -17.76 -2.84 11.92
C ALA A 126 -18.15 -1.36 11.91
N GLY A 127 -18.04 -0.70 10.76
CA GLY A 127 -18.21 0.75 10.62
C GLY A 127 -19.61 1.20 10.20
N GLU A 128 -19.74 2.49 9.92
CA GLU A 128 -20.89 3.09 9.25
C GLU A 128 -20.48 3.65 7.88
N VAL A 129 -21.41 3.72 6.93
CA VAL A 129 -21.13 4.35 5.63
C VAL A 129 -20.87 5.84 5.83
N TRP A 130 -19.73 6.33 5.36
CA TRP A 130 -19.35 7.73 5.50
C TRP A 130 -19.50 8.47 4.18
N GLY A 131 -20.54 9.31 4.07
CA GLY A 131 -20.89 10.03 2.85
C GLY A 131 -20.15 11.37 2.65
N MET A 132 -19.27 11.76 3.58
CA MET A 132 -18.58 13.05 3.57
C MET A 132 -17.09 12.88 3.20
N THR A 133 -16.50 13.88 2.55
CA THR A 133 -15.07 13.92 2.24
C THR A 133 -14.21 14.47 3.39
N ALA A 134 -14.85 15.09 4.38
CA ALA A 134 -14.17 15.64 5.54
C ALA A 134 -14.04 14.60 6.66
N LEU A 135 -12.91 14.66 7.38
CA LEU A 135 -12.71 13.94 8.64
C LEU A 135 -13.88 14.20 9.60
N PRO A 136 -14.28 13.20 10.41
CA PRO A 136 -15.30 13.40 11.42
C PRO A 136 -14.87 14.51 12.41
N PRO A 137 -15.82 15.29 12.93
CA PRO A 137 -15.58 16.18 14.06
C PRO A 137 -14.99 15.41 15.27
N ALA A 138 -14.19 16.09 16.10
CA ALA A 138 -13.54 15.46 17.26
C ALA A 138 -14.55 14.85 18.26
N ASP A 139 -15.75 15.42 18.33
CA ASP A 139 -16.87 15.01 19.18
C ASP A 139 -17.82 14.01 18.50
N HIS A 140 -17.54 13.55 17.27
CA HIS A 140 -18.33 12.49 16.64
C HIS A 140 -18.36 11.24 17.53
N PRO A 141 -19.53 10.67 17.84
CA PRO A 141 -19.62 9.49 18.69
C PRO A 141 -19.03 8.26 17.98
N TYR A 142 -18.40 7.37 18.74
CA TYR A 142 -17.99 6.06 18.21
C TYR A 142 -19.11 5.06 18.42
N ASP A 143 -19.56 4.42 17.34
CA ASP A 143 -20.45 3.28 17.43
C ASP A 143 -19.63 1.97 17.42
N PHE A 144 -19.68 1.24 18.53
CA PHE A 144 -19.04 -0.07 18.67
C PHE A 144 -20.06 -1.22 18.67
N SER A 145 -21.33 -0.96 18.40
CA SER A 145 -22.40 -1.97 18.45
C SER A 145 -22.17 -3.14 17.47
N ARG A 146 -21.49 -2.87 16.35
CA ARG A 146 -21.14 -3.85 15.31
C ARG A 146 -19.75 -4.47 15.48
N MET A 147 -18.92 -3.90 16.36
CA MET A 147 -17.50 -4.24 16.48
C MET A 147 -17.29 -5.70 16.92
N GLY A 148 -17.93 -6.14 17.99
CA GLY A 148 -17.76 -7.51 18.51
C GLY A 148 -18.08 -8.62 17.49
N PRO A 149 -19.27 -8.60 16.85
CA PRO A 149 -19.60 -9.54 15.79
C PRO A 149 -18.63 -9.49 14.60
N ALA A 150 -18.22 -8.31 14.15
CA ALA A 150 -17.25 -8.16 13.05
C ALA A 150 -15.89 -8.76 13.43
N MET A 151 -15.38 -8.46 14.63
CA MET A 151 -14.13 -9.03 15.13
C MET A 151 -14.14 -10.56 15.13
N GLY A 152 -15.25 -11.18 15.55
CA GLY A 152 -15.41 -12.63 15.52
C GLY A 152 -15.49 -13.21 14.10
N LYS A 153 -16.14 -12.50 13.16
CA LYS A 153 -16.25 -12.93 11.76
C LYS A 153 -14.92 -12.87 11.01
N PHE A 154 -14.11 -11.83 11.26
CA PHE A 154 -12.86 -11.56 10.54
C PHE A 154 -11.60 -11.98 11.32
N GLY A 155 -11.75 -12.81 12.37
CA GLY A 155 -10.61 -13.44 13.05
C GLY A 155 -9.67 -12.45 13.74
N ILE A 156 -10.20 -11.47 14.46
CA ILE A 156 -9.40 -10.51 15.23
C ILE A 156 -9.13 -11.05 16.63
N MET A 157 -7.91 -11.48 16.88
CA MET A 157 -7.52 -12.12 18.13
C MET A 157 -6.96 -11.09 19.11
N ARG A 158 -7.82 -10.53 19.96
CA ARG A 158 -7.41 -9.53 20.97
C ARG A 158 -6.42 -10.11 21.96
N VAL A 159 -5.43 -9.30 22.32
CA VAL A 159 -4.42 -9.60 23.32
C VAL A 159 -4.45 -8.51 24.38
N GLU A 160 -4.45 -8.91 25.65
CA GLU A 160 -4.17 -7.98 26.75
C GLU A 160 -2.66 -7.79 26.88
N GLY A 161 -2.21 -6.55 26.99
CA GLY A 161 -0.79 -6.25 27.08
C GLY A 161 -0.51 -4.76 27.29
N GLU A 162 0.75 -4.47 27.59
CA GLU A 162 1.23 -3.10 27.73
C GLU A 162 1.70 -2.55 26.38
N TYR A 163 1.43 -1.27 26.16
CA TYR A 163 1.95 -0.55 24.99
C TYR A 163 3.34 -0.05 25.31
N VAL A 164 4.36 -0.67 24.68
CA VAL A 164 5.74 -0.21 24.81
C VAL A 164 5.90 1.23 24.30
N ALA A 165 6.84 1.98 24.88
CA ALA A 165 7.10 3.35 24.45
C ALA A 165 7.63 3.37 23.01
N SER A 166 7.14 4.30 22.19
CA SER A 166 7.66 4.49 20.84
C SER A 166 9.05 5.12 20.84
N THR A 167 9.86 4.71 19.88
CA THR A 167 11.05 5.44 19.45
C THR A 167 10.84 6.04 18.07
N GLU A 168 11.65 7.02 17.70
CA GLU A 168 11.77 7.45 16.31
C GLU A 168 12.45 6.34 15.47
N MET A 169 12.36 6.44 14.14
CA MET A 169 13.07 5.55 13.22
C MET A 169 14.58 5.66 13.41
N GLY A 170 15.26 4.51 13.41
CA GLY A 170 16.69 4.40 13.68
C GLY A 170 17.48 3.74 12.54
N THR A 171 18.80 3.65 12.70
CA THR A 171 19.66 2.99 11.70
C THR A 171 19.36 1.50 11.52
N GLY A 172 18.74 0.85 12.52
CA GLY A 172 18.27 -0.53 12.42
C GLY A 172 17.08 -0.71 11.49
N ASP A 173 16.34 0.38 11.20
CA ASP A 173 15.13 0.36 10.37
C ASP A 173 15.45 0.71 8.90
N ARG A 174 16.70 0.50 8.44
CA ARG A 174 17.18 0.94 7.10
C ARG A 174 17.48 -0.20 6.13
N ALA A 175 17.12 -1.42 6.50
CA ALA A 175 17.31 -2.61 5.70
C ALA A 175 16.10 -3.53 5.83
N LEU A 176 15.79 -4.24 4.74
CA LEU A 176 14.82 -5.33 4.79
C LEU A 176 15.41 -6.51 5.57
N PRO A 177 14.58 -7.27 6.33
CA PRO A 177 15.04 -8.46 7.04
C PRO A 177 15.62 -9.56 6.13
N GLY A 178 15.15 -9.68 4.88
CA GLY A 178 15.51 -10.78 3.98
C GLY A 178 14.94 -12.13 4.42
N ALA A 179 13.89 -12.12 5.23
CA ALA A 179 13.21 -13.29 5.78
C ALA A 179 11.81 -12.91 6.27
N HIS A 180 10.94 -13.91 6.43
CA HIS A 180 9.56 -13.73 6.88
C HIS A 180 9.47 -13.24 8.34
N ALA A 181 9.53 -11.92 8.52
CA ALA A 181 9.59 -11.23 9.79
C ALA A 181 8.86 -9.88 9.72
N SER A 182 8.24 -9.46 10.83
CA SER A 182 7.70 -8.10 10.97
C SER A 182 8.82 -7.08 11.18
N TYR A 183 8.66 -5.87 10.66
CA TYR A 183 9.68 -4.82 10.74
C TYR A 183 9.11 -3.41 10.48
N PHE A 184 9.95 -2.42 10.78
CA PHE A 184 9.76 -1.03 10.40
C PHE A 184 10.84 -0.65 9.38
N LEU A 185 10.52 0.26 8.45
CA LEU A 185 11.43 0.70 7.40
C LEU A 185 11.37 2.23 7.22
N ASP A 186 12.51 2.88 7.39
CA ASP A 186 12.76 4.32 7.28
C ASP A 186 12.56 4.77 5.83
N ALA A 187 11.97 5.95 5.65
CA ALA A 187 11.62 6.49 4.33
C ALA A 187 12.82 6.49 3.37
N GLY A 188 12.61 5.92 2.18
CA GLY A 188 13.63 5.85 1.11
C GLY A 188 14.64 4.70 1.26
N TYR A 189 14.56 3.92 2.34
CA TYR A 189 15.29 2.66 2.48
C TYR A 189 14.47 1.48 1.96
N GLY A 190 15.16 0.36 1.72
CA GLY A 190 14.65 -0.82 1.01
C GLY A 190 15.61 -1.31 -0.07
N ARG A 191 15.26 -2.42 -0.74
CA ARG A 191 16.02 -2.90 -1.89
C ARG A 191 15.75 -1.99 -3.09
N ARG A 192 16.79 -1.47 -3.72
CA ARG A 192 16.67 -0.48 -4.80
C ARG A 192 17.23 -0.98 -6.12
N SER A 193 16.49 -0.70 -7.19
CA SER A 193 16.91 -0.96 -8.57
C SER A 193 16.48 0.17 -9.50
N VAL A 194 17.24 0.38 -10.58
CA VAL A 194 16.91 1.32 -11.64
C VAL A 194 16.44 0.57 -12.88
N LEU A 195 15.32 1.00 -13.45
CA LEU A 195 14.77 0.45 -14.68
C LEU A 195 14.01 1.54 -15.46
N GLY A 196 14.29 1.71 -16.76
CA GLY A 196 13.56 2.63 -17.63
C GLY A 196 13.57 4.10 -17.15
N GLY A 197 14.64 4.54 -16.50
CA GLY A 197 14.73 5.88 -15.89
C GLY A 197 14.00 6.05 -14.56
N HIS A 198 13.40 4.99 -14.02
CA HIS A 198 12.78 4.99 -12.70
C HIS A 198 13.75 4.46 -11.65
N LEU A 199 13.64 4.96 -10.42
CA LEU A 199 14.11 4.26 -9.23
C LEU A 199 12.93 3.51 -8.63
N SER A 200 13.17 2.23 -8.37
CA SER A 200 12.24 1.35 -7.68
C SER A 200 12.84 1.00 -6.33
N THR A 201 12.10 1.25 -5.25
CA THR A 201 12.49 0.94 -3.86
C THR A 201 11.49 -0.04 -3.30
N ALA A 202 11.85 -1.32 -3.21
CA ALA A 202 11.04 -2.34 -2.57
C ALA A 202 11.01 -2.09 -1.06
N VAL A 203 9.81 -1.87 -0.53
CA VAL A 203 9.56 -1.71 0.90
C VAL A 203 9.01 -2.99 1.53
N LEU A 204 8.50 -3.93 0.72
CA LEU A 204 8.10 -5.29 1.08
C LEU A 204 8.38 -6.22 -0.12
N THR A 205 9.01 -7.38 0.12
CA THR A 205 9.28 -8.39 -0.92
C THR A 205 8.67 -9.75 -0.57
N ALA A 206 8.73 -10.69 -1.50
CA ALA A 206 8.30 -12.08 -1.28
C ALA A 206 9.03 -12.76 -0.11
N ASP A 207 10.27 -12.37 0.20
CA ASP A 207 11.02 -12.95 1.32
C ASP A 207 10.37 -12.60 2.66
N GLU A 208 9.91 -11.35 2.81
CA GLU A 208 9.23 -10.88 4.02
C GLU A 208 7.76 -11.31 4.09
N SER A 209 7.08 -11.42 2.95
CA SER A 209 5.64 -11.72 2.88
C SER A 209 5.29 -13.18 2.64
N ASP A 210 6.28 -14.09 2.64
CA ASP A 210 6.09 -15.50 2.27
C ASP A 210 5.40 -15.65 0.90
N ALA A 211 5.86 -14.85 -0.06
CA ALA A 211 5.32 -14.72 -1.41
C ALA A 211 3.83 -14.33 -1.50
N MET A 212 3.22 -13.77 -0.44
CA MET A 212 1.83 -13.33 -0.47
C MET A 212 1.64 -12.02 -1.27
N VAL A 213 2.48 -11.02 -0.99
CA VAL A 213 2.34 -9.66 -1.54
C VAL A 213 3.69 -8.95 -1.60
N ASP A 214 3.91 -8.12 -2.61
CA ASP A 214 5.03 -7.18 -2.63
C ASP A 214 4.55 -5.73 -2.73
N MET A 215 5.38 -4.81 -2.22
CA MET A 215 5.10 -3.38 -2.27
C MET A 215 6.36 -2.57 -2.52
N ARG A 216 6.26 -1.61 -3.42
CA ARG A 216 7.38 -0.88 -3.98
C ARG A 216 7.01 0.58 -4.13
N VAL A 217 7.94 1.46 -3.82
CA VAL A 217 7.89 2.86 -4.22
C VAL A 217 8.55 2.98 -5.58
N ILE A 218 7.82 3.48 -6.57
CA ILE A 218 8.37 3.83 -7.88
C ILE A 218 8.45 5.34 -7.97
N GLU A 219 9.60 5.87 -8.41
CA GLU A 219 9.79 7.29 -8.68
C GLU A 219 10.57 7.51 -9.98
N GLY A 220 10.36 8.64 -10.62
CA GLY A 220 11.08 9.00 -11.85
C GLY A 220 10.89 10.46 -12.23
N GLY A 221 11.66 10.88 -13.23
CA GLY A 221 11.64 12.24 -13.77
C GLY A 221 10.74 12.34 -14.99
N ARG A 222 10.46 13.58 -15.43
CA ARG A 222 9.71 13.87 -16.66
C ARG A 222 10.21 13.03 -17.84
N GLY A 223 9.30 12.34 -18.50
CA GLY A 223 9.59 11.55 -19.70
C GLY A 223 10.06 10.13 -19.42
N ALA A 224 10.38 9.75 -18.17
CA ALA A 224 10.55 8.35 -17.81
C ALA A 224 9.23 7.61 -18.08
N ALA A 225 9.34 6.45 -18.73
CA ALA A 225 8.20 5.69 -19.20
C ALA A 225 8.50 4.19 -19.15
N MET A 226 7.48 3.40 -18.87
CA MET A 226 7.51 1.96 -19.07
C MET A 226 6.68 1.61 -20.32
N PRO A 227 7.18 0.72 -21.19
CA PRO A 227 6.37 0.23 -22.31
C PRO A 227 5.15 -0.55 -21.78
N PRO A 228 4.20 -0.91 -22.65
CA PRO A 228 3.12 -1.82 -22.28
C PRO A 228 3.68 -3.13 -21.71
N VAL A 229 3.34 -3.41 -20.46
CA VAL A 229 3.66 -4.65 -19.74
C VAL A 229 2.39 -5.28 -19.19
N SER A 230 2.33 -6.61 -19.15
CA SER A 230 1.29 -7.37 -18.45
C SER A 230 1.91 -8.47 -17.61
N HIS A 231 1.30 -8.79 -16.48
CA HIS A 231 1.73 -9.89 -15.61
C HIS A 231 0.72 -11.01 -15.74
N ARG A 232 1.18 -12.23 -16.04
CA ARG A 232 0.28 -13.35 -16.35
C ARG A 232 -0.63 -13.76 -15.19
N ASP A 233 -0.06 -13.80 -13.99
CA ASP A 233 -0.69 -14.40 -12.80
C ASP A 233 -0.77 -13.41 -11.61
N THR A 234 -0.36 -12.16 -11.83
CA THR A 234 -0.17 -11.16 -10.77
C THR A 234 -1.17 -10.03 -10.94
N HIS A 235 -1.94 -9.78 -9.89
CA HIS A 235 -2.74 -8.57 -9.79
C HIS A 235 -1.84 -7.40 -9.38
N VAL A 236 -1.96 -6.26 -10.06
CA VAL A 236 -1.19 -5.04 -9.78
C VAL A 236 -2.13 -3.91 -9.35
N PHE A 237 -1.73 -3.18 -8.31
CA PHE A 237 -2.43 -1.99 -7.85
C PHE A 237 -1.42 -0.85 -7.66
N ALA A 238 -1.77 0.38 -8.05
CA ALA A 238 -0.95 1.54 -7.77
C ALA A 238 -1.73 2.70 -7.14
N TYR A 239 -1.04 3.42 -6.25
CA TYR A 239 -1.54 4.61 -5.55
C TYR A 239 -0.55 5.75 -5.70
N VAL A 240 -0.97 6.87 -6.30
CA VAL A 240 -0.06 7.98 -6.61
C VAL A 240 0.22 8.81 -5.35
N LEU A 241 1.50 8.89 -4.98
CA LEU A 241 1.98 9.62 -3.82
C LEU A 241 2.27 11.10 -4.13
N GLY A 242 2.53 11.44 -5.39
CA GLY A 242 2.80 12.81 -5.80
C GLY A 242 3.22 12.93 -7.26
N GLY A 243 3.08 14.13 -7.81
CA GLY A 243 3.35 14.42 -9.22
C GLY A 243 2.17 14.04 -10.13
N ALA A 244 2.47 13.90 -11.42
CA ALA A 244 1.51 13.56 -12.45
C ALA A 244 2.11 12.52 -13.42
N VAL A 245 1.41 11.41 -13.56
CA VAL A 245 1.81 10.26 -14.37
C VAL A 245 0.63 9.82 -15.22
N GLU A 246 0.88 9.60 -16.50
CA GLU A 246 -0.08 8.94 -17.37
C GLU A 246 0.03 7.44 -17.18
N TRP A 247 -1.13 6.79 -17.03
CA TRP A 247 -1.26 5.35 -17.10
C TRP A 247 -2.14 5.01 -18.30
N THR A 248 -1.60 4.23 -19.22
CA THR A 248 -2.38 3.64 -20.31
C THR A 248 -2.75 2.23 -19.90
N ILE A 249 -4.04 1.93 -19.81
CA ILE A 249 -4.55 0.63 -19.36
C ILE A 249 -5.57 0.17 -20.39
N ASP A 250 -5.38 -1.03 -20.94
CA ASP A 250 -6.24 -1.58 -22.00
C ASP A 250 -6.46 -0.58 -23.18
N GLY A 251 -5.41 0.17 -23.53
CA GLY A 251 -5.42 1.14 -24.62
C GLY A 251 -5.98 2.54 -24.29
N GLU A 252 -6.56 2.75 -23.10
CA GLU A 252 -7.04 4.06 -22.65
C GLU A 252 -6.02 4.75 -21.75
N THR A 253 -5.66 6.01 -22.06
CA THR A 253 -4.71 6.79 -21.27
C THR A 253 -5.42 7.69 -20.25
N HIS A 254 -5.04 7.55 -18.99
CA HIS A 254 -5.54 8.34 -17.87
C HIS A 254 -4.40 9.14 -17.24
N LEU A 255 -4.62 10.44 -17.01
CA LEU A 255 -3.73 11.26 -16.18
C LEU A 255 -4.08 11.05 -14.71
N LEU A 256 -3.12 10.57 -13.93
CA LEU A 256 -3.25 10.33 -12.49
C LEU A 256 -2.37 11.31 -11.71
N THR A 257 -2.92 11.82 -10.61
CA THR A 257 -2.25 12.74 -9.67
C THR A 257 -2.33 12.24 -8.23
N GLU A 258 -1.71 12.93 -7.28
CA GLU A 258 -1.70 12.56 -5.86
C GLU A 258 -3.07 12.12 -5.33
N GLY A 259 -3.11 10.94 -4.71
CA GLY A 259 -4.32 10.32 -4.17
C GLY A 259 -5.14 9.52 -5.17
N ASP A 260 -4.87 9.62 -6.47
CA ASP A 260 -5.49 8.76 -7.47
C ASP A 260 -4.90 7.34 -7.40
N ALA A 261 -5.70 6.36 -7.78
CA ALA A 261 -5.33 4.95 -7.77
C ALA A 261 -5.73 4.24 -9.05
N VAL A 262 -5.08 3.12 -9.31
CA VAL A 262 -5.36 2.23 -10.44
C VAL A 262 -5.31 0.78 -10.00
N ASN A 263 -6.32 0.02 -10.44
CA ASN A 263 -6.41 -1.42 -10.28
C ASN A 263 -6.17 -2.09 -11.64
N VAL A 264 -5.25 -3.06 -11.70
CA VAL A 264 -4.86 -3.76 -12.94
C VAL A 264 -4.86 -5.27 -12.71
N PRO A 265 -5.88 -6.00 -13.19
CA PRO A 265 -5.91 -7.45 -13.10
C PRO A 265 -4.79 -8.14 -13.87
N ALA A 266 -4.46 -9.35 -13.42
CA ALA A 266 -3.57 -10.25 -14.14
C ALA A 266 -3.99 -10.38 -15.62
N GLY A 267 -3.01 -10.40 -16.52
CA GLY A 267 -3.16 -10.42 -17.97
C GLY A 267 -3.51 -9.07 -18.61
N THR A 268 -3.81 -8.03 -17.82
CA THR A 268 -4.15 -6.70 -18.38
C THR A 268 -2.88 -5.90 -18.69
N PRO A 269 -2.69 -5.44 -19.94
CA PRO A 269 -1.55 -4.59 -20.27
C PRO A 269 -1.70 -3.18 -19.71
N TYR A 270 -0.62 -2.66 -19.14
CA TYR A 270 -0.52 -1.26 -18.73
C TYR A 270 0.84 -0.66 -19.11
N ALA A 271 0.87 0.66 -19.35
CA ALA A 271 2.08 1.43 -19.59
C ALA A 271 2.05 2.70 -18.74
N THR A 272 3.22 3.26 -18.44
CA THR A 272 3.31 4.51 -17.67
C THR A 272 4.18 5.54 -18.37
N ARG A 273 3.86 6.82 -18.18
CA ARG A 273 4.71 7.94 -18.63
C ARG A 273 4.61 9.12 -17.66
N ILE A 274 5.73 9.55 -17.11
CA ILE A 274 5.77 10.68 -16.17
C ILE A 274 5.70 12.00 -16.94
N VAL A 275 4.71 12.83 -16.61
CA VAL A 275 4.46 14.12 -17.29
C VAL A 275 4.70 15.34 -16.42
N SER A 276 4.81 15.19 -15.10
CA SER A 276 5.32 16.23 -14.19
C SER A 276 6.85 16.26 -14.18
N GLY A 277 7.46 17.20 -13.43
CA GLY A 277 8.92 17.22 -13.23
C GLY A 277 9.44 15.94 -12.59
N THR A 278 8.75 15.47 -11.55
CA THR A 278 8.92 14.17 -10.92
C THR A 278 7.54 13.59 -10.58
N ALA A 279 7.43 12.26 -10.54
CA ALA A 279 6.25 11.58 -10.00
C ALA A 279 6.68 10.37 -9.15
N ARG A 280 5.86 10.01 -8.18
CA ARG A 280 6.07 8.87 -7.27
C ARG A 280 4.75 8.17 -7.00
N TRP A 281 4.74 6.84 -6.96
CA TRP A 281 3.57 6.04 -6.58
C TRP A 281 4.00 4.78 -5.82
N LEU A 282 3.07 4.24 -5.04
CA LEU A 282 3.17 2.86 -4.56
C LEU A 282 2.72 1.93 -5.67
N LEU A 283 3.45 0.84 -5.88
CA LEU A 283 3.09 -0.27 -6.74
C LEU A 283 3.06 -1.52 -5.86
N CYS A 284 1.91 -2.18 -5.84
CA CYS A 284 1.66 -3.35 -5.01
C CYS A 284 1.24 -4.50 -5.90
N SER A 285 1.64 -5.72 -5.56
CA SER A 285 1.27 -6.87 -6.35
C SER A 285 1.00 -8.13 -5.53
N ALA A 286 0.01 -8.91 -5.97
CA ALA A 286 -0.36 -10.18 -5.32
C ALA A 286 0.59 -11.30 -5.75
N ASN A 287 0.70 -12.35 -4.94
CA ASN A 287 1.56 -13.53 -5.19
C ASN A 287 3.07 -13.24 -5.23
N GLY A 288 3.49 -12.06 -4.76
CA GLY A 288 4.91 -11.69 -4.52
C GLY A 288 5.82 -11.69 -5.76
N ASN A 289 5.29 -11.86 -6.96
CA ASN A 289 6.06 -12.00 -8.19
C ASN A 289 5.98 -10.77 -9.11
N GLY A 290 5.10 -9.79 -8.86
CA GLY A 290 5.04 -8.57 -9.67
C GLY A 290 6.28 -7.69 -9.51
N ALA A 291 7.04 -7.88 -8.43
CA ALA A 291 8.35 -7.29 -8.25
C ALA A 291 9.42 -7.80 -9.25
N ALA A 292 9.24 -8.97 -9.88
CA ALA A 292 10.24 -9.58 -10.75
C ALA A 292 10.67 -8.65 -11.90
N LEU A 293 9.72 -7.88 -12.48
CA LEU A 293 10.01 -6.85 -13.50
C LEU A 293 11.19 -5.96 -13.12
N TRP A 294 11.22 -5.57 -11.86
CA TRP A 294 12.14 -4.58 -11.35
C TRP A 294 13.39 -5.18 -10.72
N ASP A 295 13.27 -6.37 -10.13
CA ASP A 295 14.37 -7.03 -9.44
C ASP A 295 15.27 -7.78 -10.41
N GLU A 296 14.68 -8.43 -11.43
CA GLU A 296 15.41 -9.14 -12.48
C GLU A 296 15.66 -8.25 -13.71
N GLY A 297 14.70 -7.40 -14.05
CA GLY A 297 14.82 -6.50 -15.21
C GLY A 297 15.63 -5.23 -14.92
N GLY A 298 15.69 -4.80 -13.66
CA GLY A 298 16.40 -3.61 -13.22
C GLY A 298 17.85 -3.86 -12.81
N THR A 299 18.63 -2.78 -12.70
CA THR A 299 19.99 -2.82 -12.15
C THR A 299 19.99 -2.39 -10.68
N PRO A 300 20.45 -3.22 -9.72
CA PRO A 300 20.56 -2.84 -8.32
C PRO A 300 21.35 -1.54 -8.10
N THR A 301 20.96 -0.72 -7.12
CA THR A 301 21.62 0.56 -6.87
C THR A 301 21.58 1.00 -5.41
N ASP A 302 22.62 1.75 -4.99
CA ASP A 302 22.65 2.45 -3.71
C ASP A 302 22.08 3.89 -3.79
N ARG A 303 21.66 4.34 -4.97
CA ARG A 303 21.07 5.66 -5.15
C ARG A 303 19.77 5.78 -4.36
N CYS A 304 19.57 6.92 -3.70
CA CYS A 304 18.32 7.28 -3.01
C CYS A 304 17.41 8.21 -3.85
N SER A 305 17.71 8.39 -5.13
CA SER A 305 16.88 9.14 -6.06
C SER A 305 16.98 8.56 -7.47
N HIS A 306 15.92 8.75 -8.26
CA HIS A 306 15.91 8.41 -9.68
C HIS A 306 17.03 9.09 -10.49
N PRO A 307 17.50 8.45 -11.58
CA PRO A 307 18.49 9.04 -12.47
C PRO A 307 17.93 10.25 -13.24
N VAL A 308 18.82 11.17 -13.63
CA VAL A 308 18.46 12.38 -14.40
C VAL A 308 18.27 12.07 -15.90
N GLU A 309 18.87 10.99 -16.40
CA GLU A 309 18.71 10.52 -17.78
C GLU A 309 17.92 9.21 -17.79
N PRO A 310 17.03 8.98 -18.77
CA PRO A 310 16.42 7.67 -18.96
C PRO A 310 17.55 6.69 -19.28
N ALA A 311 17.81 5.76 -18.37
CA ALA A 311 18.81 4.73 -18.60
C ALA A 311 18.42 3.99 -19.88
N GLY A 312 19.25 4.10 -20.93
CA GLY A 312 19.09 3.39 -22.21
C GLY A 312 19.34 1.88 -22.09
N THR A 313 19.07 1.30 -20.91
CA THR A 313 19.21 -0.12 -20.66
C THR A 313 18.03 -0.83 -21.33
N PRO A 314 18.28 -1.81 -22.22
CA PRO A 314 17.22 -2.64 -22.78
C PRO A 314 16.38 -3.26 -21.67
N LEU A 315 15.06 -3.26 -21.81
CA LEU A 315 14.16 -3.91 -20.87
C LEU A 315 14.39 -5.44 -20.94
N MET A 316 15.00 -6.00 -19.91
CA MET A 316 14.98 -7.44 -19.68
C MET A 316 13.60 -7.81 -19.15
N VAL A 317 12.92 -8.72 -19.85
CA VAL A 317 11.56 -9.16 -19.50
C VAL A 317 11.65 -10.49 -18.75
N PRO A 318 11.31 -10.53 -17.45
CA PRO A 318 11.35 -11.75 -16.65
C PRO A 318 10.27 -12.76 -17.06
N SER A 319 10.39 -14.00 -16.59
CA SER A 319 9.37 -15.01 -16.83
C SER A 319 8.02 -14.61 -16.20
N GLY A 320 6.92 -14.87 -16.90
CA GLY A 320 5.56 -14.54 -16.44
C GLY A 320 5.14 -13.09 -16.69
N ILE A 321 6.02 -12.26 -17.26
CA ILE A 321 5.73 -10.89 -17.67
C ILE A 321 5.84 -10.84 -19.20
N ASP A 322 4.85 -10.23 -19.85
CA ASP A 322 4.91 -9.93 -21.27
C ASP A 322 5.15 -8.42 -21.43
N ALA A 323 6.06 -8.03 -22.32
CA ALA A 323 6.32 -6.62 -22.63
C ALA A 323 6.37 -6.40 -24.14
N ALA A 324 5.69 -5.36 -24.62
CA ALA A 324 5.84 -4.90 -26.00
C ALA A 324 7.10 -4.05 -26.10
N ILE A 325 8.17 -4.62 -26.63
CA ILE A 325 9.42 -3.90 -26.94
C ILE A 325 9.40 -3.64 -28.46
N ASP A 326 9.23 -2.38 -28.85
CA ASP A 326 9.38 -1.93 -30.23
C ASP A 326 10.87 -1.87 -30.65
#